data_AF-A0A346Y1U9-F1
#
_entry.id   AF-A0A346Y1U9-F1
#
_cell.length_a   1.000
_cell.length_b   1.000
_cell.length_c   1.000
_cell.angle_alpha   90.00
_cell.angle_beta   90.00
_cell.angle_gamma   90.00
#
_symmetry.space_group_name_H-M   'P 1'
#
loop_
_entity.id
_entity.type
_entity.pdbx_description
1 polymer ?
#
loop_
_entity_poly.entity_id
_entity_poly.type
_entity_poly.pdbx_seq_one_letter_code
_entity_poly.pdbx_strand_id
1 'polypeptide(L)'
;MSTIISLSEDRDGALAKATETLQAGSVVVLPVGGVYAIVADAFRTAATQRIFAARRRSRVTPLPVLLRSERQVGALAGDVPDWADRLMAAYWPGDLTLVLPATVDLAWDLGNAKGTVQLRQPADEFVRDLIGAVGPLACTAANRLSQPRPTTVEEAKAQLGVLVPVYLDGGELDGRVSTIVDATGPSPVVHREGVVPEDHIHLVASGELEWGERPDPSMLPVDDPTEASDGADADEPADTPAGDGEADSADAVAEAELVQEVEGSTQDEVEDRDPALDEAAVTVESPETDDVRNPDDAPDDAPDGDEDRPSTPDGPAT
;
A
#
# COMPACT_ATOMS: atom_id res chain seq x y z
N MET A 1 22.82 3.72 -3.26
CA MET A 1 22.42 5.14 -3.40
C MET A 1 20.96 5.17 -3.82
N SER A 2 20.19 6.15 -3.37
CA SER A 2 18.80 6.36 -3.80
C SER A 2 18.71 7.42 -4.89
N THR A 3 17.91 7.15 -5.92
CA THR A 3 17.75 8.01 -7.10
C THR A 3 16.34 8.61 -7.11
N ILE A 4 16.23 9.89 -7.49
CA ILE A 4 14.95 10.54 -7.81
C ILE A 4 14.84 10.61 -9.34
N ILE A 5 13.67 10.29 -9.90
CA ILE A 5 13.36 10.39 -11.33
C ILE A 5 12.08 11.21 -11.49
N SER A 6 12.11 12.28 -12.28
CA SER A 6 10.94 13.11 -12.56
C SER A 6 10.01 12.44 -13.56
N LEU A 7 8.74 12.27 -13.17
CA LEU A 7 7.70 11.72 -14.04
C LEU A 7 7.33 12.68 -15.18
N SER A 8 7.51 13.98 -14.98
CA SER A 8 7.22 14.99 -16.01
C SER A 8 8.32 15.10 -17.06
N GLU A 9 9.55 14.72 -16.74
CA GLU A 9 10.70 14.79 -17.64
C GLU A 9 11.01 13.45 -18.34
N ASP A 10 10.87 12.32 -17.62
CA ASP A 10 11.24 10.99 -18.12
C ASP A 10 10.27 9.90 -17.62
N ARG A 11 9.01 9.97 -18.09
CA ARG A 11 7.96 8.99 -17.73
C ARG A 11 8.34 7.56 -18.08
N ASP A 12 8.91 7.34 -19.28
CA ASP A 12 9.22 6.00 -19.78
C ASP A 12 10.43 5.40 -19.03
N GLY A 13 11.48 6.18 -18.79
CA GLY A 13 12.61 5.77 -17.98
C GLY A 13 12.22 5.53 -16.51
N ALA A 14 11.35 6.36 -15.96
CA ALA A 14 10.77 6.14 -14.63
C ALA A 14 10.00 4.82 -14.54
N LEU A 15 9.13 4.54 -15.52
CA LEU A 15 8.36 3.30 -15.59
C LEU A 15 9.28 2.08 -15.71
N ALA A 16 10.26 2.12 -16.61
CA ALA A 16 11.23 1.05 -16.79
C ALA A 16 12.03 0.79 -15.51
N LYS A 17 12.53 1.85 -14.86
CA LYS A 17 13.34 1.72 -13.66
C LYS A 17 12.55 1.23 -12.46
N ALA A 18 11.32 1.72 -12.29
CA ALA A 18 10.43 1.27 -11.23
C ALA A 18 10.04 -0.20 -11.41
N THR A 19 9.72 -0.60 -12.65
CA THR A 19 9.40 -1.99 -13.00
C THR A 19 10.55 -2.93 -12.66
N GLU A 20 11.76 -2.62 -13.14
CA GLU A 20 12.98 -3.39 -12.83
C GLU A 20 13.19 -3.52 -11.31
N THR A 21 13.05 -2.41 -10.58
CA THR A 21 13.26 -2.35 -9.13
C THR A 21 12.26 -3.22 -8.36
N LEU A 22 10.98 -3.17 -8.73
CA LEU A 22 9.93 -3.97 -8.09
C LEU A 22 10.05 -5.45 -8.46
N GLN A 23 10.35 -5.78 -9.72
CA GLN A 23 10.60 -7.16 -10.16
C GLN A 23 11.86 -7.76 -9.55
N ALA A 24 12.81 -6.94 -9.10
CA ALA A 24 13.95 -7.38 -8.28
C ALA A 24 13.58 -7.64 -6.81
N GLY A 25 12.31 -7.47 -6.41
CA GLY A 25 11.83 -7.66 -5.04
C GLY A 25 12.20 -6.52 -4.09
N SER A 26 12.47 -5.33 -4.63
CA SER A 26 12.73 -4.12 -3.87
C SER A 26 11.48 -3.25 -3.74
N VAL A 27 11.64 -2.01 -3.28
CA VAL A 27 10.57 -1.04 -3.04
C VAL A 27 10.79 0.23 -3.87
N VAL A 28 9.70 0.92 -4.18
CA VAL A 28 9.70 2.20 -4.90
C VAL A 28 8.81 3.19 -4.14
N VAL A 29 9.16 4.47 -4.15
CA VAL A 29 8.27 5.54 -3.70
C VAL A 29 7.73 6.28 -4.93
N LEU A 30 6.42 6.53 -4.96
CA LEU A 30 5.74 7.23 -6.05
C LEU A 30 4.46 7.93 -5.56
N PRO A 31 3.94 8.93 -6.29
CA PRO A 31 2.63 9.53 -6.00
C PRO A 31 1.50 8.50 -6.15
N VAL A 32 0.59 8.44 -5.16
CA VAL A 32 -0.64 7.62 -5.22
C VAL A 32 -1.78 8.38 -4.56
N GLY A 33 -2.68 8.96 -5.38
CA GLY A 33 -3.70 9.89 -4.89
C GLY A 33 -3.06 11.21 -4.44
N GLY A 34 -3.44 11.71 -3.26
CA GLY A 34 -2.93 12.97 -2.72
C GLY A 34 -1.64 12.89 -1.91
N VAL A 35 -0.98 11.72 -1.84
CA VAL A 35 0.25 11.54 -1.05
C VAL A 35 1.27 10.65 -1.76
N TYR A 36 2.54 10.74 -1.34
CA TYR A 36 3.56 9.77 -1.76
C TYR A 36 3.43 8.47 -0.97
N ALA A 37 3.46 7.35 -1.69
CA ALA A 37 3.38 6.00 -1.15
C ALA A 37 4.65 5.22 -1.43
N ILE A 38 5.04 4.35 -0.49
CA ILE A 38 6.01 3.29 -0.72
C ILE A 38 5.25 2.04 -1.18
N VAL A 39 5.74 1.41 -2.25
CA VAL A 39 5.11 0.23 -2.86
C VAL A 39 6.11 -0.90 -3.07
N ALA A 40 5.57 -2.11 -3.14
CA ALA A 40 6.27 -3.36 -3.44
C ALA A 40 5.34 -4.31 -4.18
N ASP A 41 5.89 -5.30 -4.89
CA ASP A 41 5.11 -6.44 -5.40
C ASP A 41 4.39 -7.15 -4.24
N ALA A 42 3.06 -7.22 -4.31
CA ALA A 42 2.21 -7.77 -3.24
C ALA A 42 2.43 -9.28 -3.02
N PHE A 43 2.86 -10.00 -4.06
CA PHE A 43 3.09 -11.45 -3.99
C PHE A 43 4.50 -11.82 -3.56
N ARG A 44 5.38 -10.83 -3.33
CA ARG A 44 6.73 -11.06 -2.82
C ARG A 44 6.82 -10.68 -1.37
N THR A 45 6.71 -11.67 -0.48
CA THR A 45 6.87 -11.52 0.98
C THR A 45 8.14 -10.75 1.36
N ALA A 46 9.27 -11.03 0.71
CA ALA A 46 10.51 -10.30 1.00
C ALA A 46 10.43 -8.80 0.63
N ALA A 47 9.60 -8.44 -0.35
CA ALA A 47 9.40 -7.05 -0.79
C ALA A 47 8.44 -6.32 0.16
N THR A 48 7.35 -6.95 0.58
CA THR A 48 6.41 -6.38 1.57
C THR A 48 7.08 -6.20 2.95
N GLN A 49 7.96 -7.10 3.36
CA GLN A 49 8.77 -6.96 4.57
C GLN A 49 9.68 -5.72 4.54
N ARG A 50 10.19 -5.33 3.35
CA ARG A 50 10.97 -4.10 3.20
C ARG A 50 10.12 -2.85 3.44
N ILE A 51 8.83 -2.85 3.07
CA ILE A 51 7.90 -1.76 3.41
C ILE A 51 7.80 -1.59 4.94
N PHE A 52 7.53 -2.69 5.65
CA PHE A 52 7.42 -2.66 7.11
C PHE A 52 8.72 -2.18 7.79
N ALA A 53 9.86 -2.70 7.33
CA ALA A 53 11.17 -2.33 7.83
C ALA A 53 11.48 -0.84 7.58
N ALA A 54 11.20 -0.32 6.38
CA ALA A 54 11.45 1.07 6.02
C ALA A 54 10.63 2.05 6.88
N ARG A 55 9.38 1.70 7.19
CA ARG A 55 8.47 2.55 7.97
C ARG A 55 8.63 2.41 9.48
N ARG A 56 9.37 1.41 9.95
CA ARG A 56 9.43 1.00 11.37
C ARG A 56 8.04 0.82 11.97
N ARG A 57 7.14 0.22 11.19
CA ARG A 57 5.73 0.09 11.57
C ARG A 57 5.45 -1.31 12.10
N SER A 58 4.55 -1.41 13.09
CA SER A 58 4.01 -2.70 13.50
C SER A 58 3.26 -3.36 12.34
N ARG A 59 3.20 -4.69 12.34
CA ARG A 59 2.47 -5.47 11.34
C ARG A 59 0.96 -5.52 11.61
N VAL A 60 0.47 -4.72 12.57
CA VAL A 60 -0.94 -4.72 13.01
C VAL A 60 -1.84 -4.10 11.94
N THR A 61 -1.39 -3.03 11.27
CA THR A 61 -2.11 -2.48 10.12
C THR A 61 -1.67 -3.22 8.85
N PRO A 62 -2.56 -3.95 8.17
CA PRO A 62 -2.20 -4.61 6.93
C PRO A 62 -1.99 -3.60 5.80
N LEU A 63 -1.24 -3.99 4.77
CA LEU A 63 -0.96 -3.17 3.59
C LEU A 63 -2.09 -3.28 2.56
N PRO A 64 -2.69 -2.16 2.12
CA PRO A 64 -3.54 -2.14 0.94
C PRO A 64 -2.82 -2.60 -0.32
N VAL A 65 -3.55 -3.27 -1.20
CA VAL A 65 -3.08 -3.73 -2.50
C VAL A 65 -3.75 -2.93 -3.61
N LEU A 66 -2.91 -2.36 -4.48
CA LEU A 66 -3.32 -1.64 -5.67
C LEU A 66 -3.50 -2.59 -6.84
N LEU A 67 -4.62 -2.43 -7.56
CA LEU A 67 -5.03 -3.26 -8.69
C LEU A 67 -5.04 -2.42 -9.98
N ARG A 68 -4.76 -3.05 -11.12
CA ARG A 68 -4.89 -2.39 -12.42
C ARG A 68 -6.36 -2.29 -12.83
N SER A 69 -7.15 -3.32 -12.50
CA SER A 69 -8.56 -3.42 -12.84
C SER A 69 -9.34 -4.10 -11.72
N GLU A 70 -10.57 -3.62 -11.46
CA GLU A 70 -11.56 -4.27 -10.59
C GLU A 70 -11.80 -5.75 -10.92
N ARG A 71 -11.60 -6.18 -12.17
CA ARG A 71 -11.74 -7.59 -12.58
C ARG A 71 -10.82 -8.54 -11.81
N GLN A 72 -9.74 -8.02 -11.21
CA GLN A 72 -8.82 -8.80 -10.40
C GLN A 72 -9.39 -9.12 -9.01
N VAL A 73 -10.44 -8.42 -8.55
CA VAL A 73 -11.02 -8.59 -7.21
C VAL A 73 -11.52 -10.01 -6.99
N GLY A 74 -12.24 -10.60 -7.96
CA GLY A 74 -12.76 -11.96 -7.83
C GLY A 74 -11.70 -13.06 -7.70
N ALA A 75 -10.43 -12.75 -8.00
CA ALA A 75 -9.30 -13.66 -7.78
C ALA A 75 -8.57 -13.41 -6.45
N LEU A 76 -8.85 -12.28 -5.78
CA LEU A 76 -8.14 -11.82 -4.59
C LEU A 76 -9.01 -11.79 -3.33
N ALA A 77 -10.32 -11.67 -3.52
CA ALA A 77 -11.30 -11.59 -2.46
C ALA A 77 -12.41 -12.64 -2.67
N GLY A 78 -12.95 -13.13 -1.56
CA GLY A 78 -14.15 -13.97 -1.52
C GLY A 78 -15.36 -13.17 -1.02
N ASP A 79 -16.56 -13.70 -1.29
CA ASP A 79 -17.83 -13.22 -0.72
C ASP A 79 -18.05 -11.70 -0.86
N VAL A 80 -17.72 -11.14 -2.03
CA VAL A 80 -17.91 -9.70 -2.32
C VAL A 80 -19.42 -9.39 -2.38
N PRO A 81 -19.95 -8.49 -1.52
CA PRO A 81 -21.36 -8.14 -1.55
C PRO A 81 -21.74 -7.30 -2.79
N ASP A 82 -22.96 -7.45 -3.29
CA ASP A 82 -23.48 -6.66 -4.43
C ASP A 82 -23.35 -5.14 -4.22
N TRP A 83 -23.48 -4.67 -2.97
CA TRP A 83 -23.33 -3.26 -2.65
C TRP A 83 -21.88 -2.78 -2.77
N ALA A 84 -20.90 -3.66 -2.55
CA ALA A 84 -19.49 -3.35 -2.75
C ALA A 84 -19.16 -3.24 -4.25
N ASP A 85 -19.79 -4.07 -5.09
CA ASP A 85 -19.71 -3.93 -6.56
C ASP A 85 -20.25 -2.57 -7.03
N ARG A 86 -21.35 -2.07 -6.46
CA ARG A 86 -21.86 -0.72 -6.74
C ARG A 86 -20.84 0.36 -6.39
N LEU A 87 -20.19 0.24 -5.22
CA LEU A 87 -19.14 1.18 -4.81
C LEU A 87 -17.91 1.13 -5.73
N MET A 88 -17.46 -0.06 -6.14
CA MET A 88 -16.38 -0.20 -7.11
C MET A 88 -16.75 0.49 -8.43
N ALA A 89 -17.92 0.22 -8.96
CA ALA A 89 -18.35 0.87 -10.20
C ALA A 89 -18.46 2.40 -10.13
N ALA A 90 -18.87 2.94 -8.98
CA ALA A 90 -19.03 4.38 -8.80
C ALA A 90 -17.70 5.11 -8.56
N TYR A 91 -16.77 4.49 -7.81
CA TYR A 91 -15.58 5.17 -7.29
C TYR A 91 -14.26 4.59 -7.78
N TRP A 92 -14.25 3.49 -8.53
CA TRP A 92 -13.05 2.95 -9.16
C TRP A 92 -13.06 3.20 -10.68
N PRO A 93 -11.91 3.56 -11.28
CA PRO A 93 -10.65 3.92 -10.64
C PRO A 93 -10.74 5.20 -9.77
N GLY A 94 -10.15 5.21 -8.57
CA GLY A 94 -10.26 6.38 -7.69
C GLY A 94 -9.72 6.21 -6.27
N ASP A 95 -10.25 7.02 -5.35
CA ASP A 95 -9.81 7.18 -3.95
C ASP A 95 -10.70 6.42 -2.96
N LEU A 96 -11.22 5.26 -3.36
CA LEU A 96 -11.91 4.32 -2.48
C LEU A 96 -11.06 3.07 -2.26
N THR A 97 -10.95 2.61 -1.03
CA THR A 97 -10.31 1.33 -0.64
C THR A 97 -11.34 0.46 0.05
N LEU A 98 -11.49 -0.78 -0.38
CA LEU A 98 -12.43 -1.74 0.20
C LEU A 98 -11.68 -2.80 1.00
N VAL A 99 -12.13 -3.07 2.24
CA VAL A 99 -11.69 -4.22 3.03
C VAL A 99 -12.63 -5.37 2.72
N LEU A 100 -12.12 -6.45 2.14
CA LEU A 100 -12.89 -7.60 1.69
C LEU A 100 -12.35 -8.89 2.32
N PRO A 101 -13.15 -9.95 2.45
CA PRO A 101 -12.63 -11.27 2.82
C PRO A 101 -11.54 -11.70 1.83
N ALA A 102 -10.37 -12.11 2.31
CA ALA A 102 -9.29 -12.56 1.45
C ALA A 102 -9.50 -14.02 1.03
N THR A 103 -9.12 -14.37 -0.20
CA THR A 103 -9.10 -15.78 -0.62
C THR A 103 -8.00 -16.53 0.15
N VAL A 104 -8.33 -17.71 0.69
CA VAL A 104 -7.47 -18.49 1.62
C VAL A 104 -6.15 -18.95 0.99
N ASP A 105 -6.11 -19.15 -0.33
CA ASP A 105 -4.95 -19.74 -1.03
C ASP A 105 -3.87 -18.73 -1.47
N LEU A 106 -4.02 -17.45 -1.15
CA LEU A 106 -3.07 -16.42 -1.58
C LEU A 106 -1.83 -16.40 -0.68
N ALA A 107 -0.69 -16.83 -1.23
CA ALA A 107 0.62 -16.81 -0.57
C ALA A 107 1.24 -15.40 -0.59
N TRP A 108 0.61 -14.44 0.08
CA TRP A 108 1.13 -13.09 0.32
C TRP A 108 1.32 -12.82 1.81
N ASP A 109 2.18 -11.84 2.13
CA ASP A 109 2.38 -11.35 3.50
C ASP A 109 2.15 -9.84 3.53
N LEU A 110 0.90 -9.46 3.80
CA LEU A 110 0.46 -8.07 3.88
C LEU A 110 0.44 -7.55 5.33
N GLY A 111 0.94 -8.33 6.30
CA GLY A 111 0.75 -8.06 7.73
C GLY A 111 -0.44 -8.81 8.34
N ASN A 112 -0.84 -8.42 9.55
CA ASN A 112 -1.94 -9.06 10.28
C ASN A 112 -3.29 -8.59 9.74
N ALA A 113 -3.70 -9.18 8.63
CA ALA A 113 -4.96 -8.84 7.95
C ALA A 113 -6.17 -9.61 8.49
N LYS A 114 -6.01 -10.51 9.47
CA LYS A 114 -7.11 -11.28 10.09
C LYS A 114 -8.09 -11.92 9.10
N GLY A 115 -7.59 -12.43 7.96
CA GLY A 115 -8.41 -13.06 6.92
C GLY A 115 -9.07 -12.09 5.93
N THR A 116 -8.72 -10.81 5.97
CA THR A 116 -9.20 -9.79 5.02
C THR A 116 -8.08 -9.28 4.12
N VAL A 117 -8.44 -8.54 3.07
CA VAL A 117 -7.54 -7.81 2.20
C VAL A 117 -8.12 -6.43 1.91
N GLN A 118 -7.25 -5.41 1.88
CA GLN A 118 -7.64 -4.07 1.47
C GLN A 118 -7.28 -3.87 -0.01
N LEU A 119 -8.27 -3.62 -0.87
CA LEU A 119 -8.10 -3.49 -2.32
C LEU A 119 -8.46 -2.09 -2.79
N ARG A 120 -7.74 -1.59 -3.81
CA ARG A 120 -8.01 -0.31 -4.46
C ARG A 120 -7.58 -0.35 -5.93
N GLN A 121 -8.41 0.16 -6.83
CA GLN A 121 -7.98 0.51 -8.19
C GLN A 121 -7.64 2.02 -8.24
N PRO A 122 -6.35 2.42 -8.36
CA PRO A 122 -5.97 3.82 -8.41
C PRO A 122 -6.36 4.46 -9.76
N ALA A 123 -6.72 5.74 -9.74
CA ALA A 123 -7.06 6.51 -10.95
C ALA A 123 -5.85 6.91 -11.79
N ASP A 124 -4.67 7.01 -11.17
CA ASP A 124 -3.44 7.41 -11.85
C ASP A 124 -3.01 6.39 -12.91
N GLU A 125 -2.84 6.86 -14.15
CA GLU A 125 -2.50 6.02 -15.30
C GLU A 125 -1.09 5.44 -15.17
N PHE A 126 -0.11 6.22 -14.69
CA PHE A 126 1.26 5.74 -14.49
C PHE A 126 1.29 4.59 -13.46
N VAL A 127 0.57 4.72 -12.35
CA VAL A 127 0.46 3.67 -11.33
C VAL A 127 -0.18 2.41 -11.93
N ARG A 128 -1.25 2.55 -12.72
CA ARG A 128 -1.89 1.41 -13.40
C ARG A 128 -1.00 0.75 -14.46
N ASP A 129 -0.17 1.50 -15.16
CA ASP A 129 0.81 0.99 -16.10
C ASP A 129 1.89 0.19 -15.37
N LEU A 130 2.39 0.72 -14.25
CA LEU A 130 3.34 0.02 -13.40
C LEU A 130 2.76 -1.29 -12.82
N ILE A 131 1.52 -1.26 -12.32
CA ILE A 131 0.81 -2.47 -11.86
C ILE A 131 0.64 -3.46 -13.02
N GLY A 132 0.44 -2.99 -14.26
CA GLY A 132 0.36 -3.86 -15.43
C GLY A 132 1.67 -4.56 -15.77
N ALA A 133 2.80 -3.90 -15.55
CA ALA A 133 4.13 -4.44 -15.82
C ALA A 133 4.65 -5.37 -14.70
N VAL A 134 4.22 -5.14 -13.46
CA VAL A 134 4.73 -5.86 -12.27
C VAL A 134 3.73 -6.89 -11.74
N GLY A 135 2.44 -6.55 -11.72
CA GLY A 135 1.40 -7.22 -10.93
C GLY A 135 0.89 -6.33 -9.79
N PRO A 136 -0.09 -6.81 -8.99
CA PRO A 136 -0.65 -6.06 -7.86
C PRO A 136 0.43 -5.56 -6.88
N LEU A 137 0.29 -4.32 -6.42
CA LEU A 137 1.28 -3.68 -5.58
C LEU A 137 0.77 -3.46 -4.16
N ALA A 138 1.45 -3.99 -3.16
CA ALA A 138 1.23 -3.61 -1.78
C ALA A 138 1.72 -2.18 -1.57
N CYS A 139 0.94 -1.34 -0.89
CA CYS A 139 1.21 0.08 -0.77
C CYS A 139 0.90 0.62 0.64
N THR A 140 1.52 1.74 0.98
CA THR A 140 1.13 2.59 2.10
C THR A 140 1.82 3.95 1.96
N ALA A 141 1.32 4.99 2.63
CA ALA A 141 2.01 6.29 2.68
C ALA A 141 3.50 6.15 3.07
N ALA A 142 4.36 6.91 2.38
CA ALA A 142 5.82 6.86 2.46
C ALA A 142 6.39 7.61 3.69
N ASN A 143 5.72 7.48 4.84
CA ASN A 143 6.12 8.13 6.08
C ASN A 143 6.60 7.15 7.14
N ARG A 144 7.51 7.58 8.02
CA ARG A 144 7.81 6.84 9.25
C ARG A 144 6.64 6.92 10.24
N LEU A 145 6.63 6.01 11.21
CA LEU A 145 5.67 6.07 12.32
C LEU A 145 5.70 7.46 12.98
N SER A 146 4.52 7.99 13.29
CA SER A 146 4.31 9.32 13.92
C SER A 146 4.79 10.54 13.12
N GLN A 147 5.22 10.36 11.86
CA GLN A 147 5.56 11.47 10.96
C GLN A 147 4.39 11.79 10.01
N PRO A 148 4.25 13.05 9.55
CA PRO A 148 3.23 13.41 8.57
C PRO A 148 3.43 12.65 7.26
N ARG A 149 2.33 12.46 6.51
CA ARG A 149 2.39 11.86 5.17
C ARG A 149 3.07 12.85 4.22
N PRO A 150 4.08 12.42 3.45
CA PRO A 150 4.75 13.30 2.50
C PRO A 150 3.83 13.66 1.33
N THR A 151 3.78 14.94 0.99
CA THR A 151 3.12 15.47 -0.22
C THR A 151 4.12 15.88 -1.30
N THR A 152 5.43 15.80 -1.00
CA THR A 152 6.52 15.96 -1.97
C THR A 152 7.49 14.78 -1.94
N VAL A 153 8.24 14.58 -3.02
CA VAL A 153 9.24 13.52 -3.10
C VAL A 153 10.40 13.76 -2.12
N GLU A 154 10.74 15.03 -1.88
CA GLU A 154 11.78 15.46 -0.95
C GLU A 154 11.44 15.04 0.47
N GLU A 155 10.20 15.28 0.92
CA GLU A 155 9.73 14.84 2.23
C GLU A 155 9.78 13.32 2.37
N ALA A 156 9.33 12.60 1.35
CA ALA A 156 9.37 11.14 1.35
C ALA A 156 10.83 10.63 1.45
N LYS A 157 11.75 11.24 0.71
CA LYS A 157 13.18 10.89 0.74
C LYS A 157 13.84 11.31 2.05
N ALA A 158 13.46 12.42 2.65
CA ALA A 158 13.94 12.81 3.98
C ALA A 158 13.55 11.77 5.04
N GLN A 159 12.34 11.21 4.93
CA GLN A 159 11.86 10.19 5.86
C GLN A 159 12.43 8.79 5.58
N LEU A 160 12.49 8.32 4.34
CA LEU A 160 12.87 6.92 4.04
C LEU A 160 14.32 6.78 3.57
N GLY A 161 14.95 7.85 3.09
CA GLY A 161 16.37 7.92 2.77
C GLY A 161 16.87 6.82 1.83
N VAL A 162 17.92 6.13 2.25
CA VAL A 162 18.58 5.07 1.48
C VAL A 162 17.86 3.72 1.53
N LEU A 163 16.81 3.59 2.36
CA LEU A 163 16.03 2.35 2.48
C LEU A 163 15.19 2.06 1.23
N VAL A 164 14.92 3.09 0.44
CA VAL A 164 14.24 3.00 -0.84
C VAL A 164 15.23 3.37 -1.95
N PRO A 165 15.46 2.51 -2.95
CA PRO A 165 16.41 2.79 -4.03
C PRO A 165 15.88 3.80 -5.06
N VAL A 166 14.58 3.86 -5.29
CA VAL A 166 13.96 4.69 -6.33
C VAL A 166 12.80 5.50 -5.77
N TYR A 167 12.84 6.81 -6.02
CA TYR A 167 11.79 7.77 -5.75
C TYR A 167 11.34 8.37 -7.07
N LEU A 168 10.05 8.34 -7.36
CA LEU A 168 9.46 8.94 -8.55
C LEU A 168 8.81 10.26 -8.17
N ASP A 169 9.26 11.34 -8.76
CA ASP A 169 8.79 12.69 -8.48
C ASP A 169 7.60 13.04 -9.39
N GLY A 170 6.44 13.22 -8.77
CA GLY A 170 5.20 13.67 -9.41
C GLY A 170 4.82 15.11 -9.07
N GLY A 171 5.72 15.88 -8.45
CA GLY A 171 5.45 17.22 -7.95
C GLY A 171 4.75 17.23 -6.58
N GLU A 172 4.13 18.37 -6.25
CA GLU A 172 3.41 18.60 -5.01
C GLU A 172 1.98 18.04 -5.08
N LEU A 173 1.58 17.32 -4.02
CA LEU A 173 0.27 16.70 -3.90
C LEU A 173 -0.58 17.41 -2.82
N ASP A 174 -1.90 17.22 -2.89
CA ASP A 174 -2.87 17.94 -2.05
C ASP A 174 -3.08 17.35 -0.64
N GLY A 175 -2.39 16.26 -0.30
CA GLY A 175 -2.47 15.59 1.00
C GLY A 175 -3.72 14.74 1.22
N ARG A 176 -4.67 14.71 0.27
CA ARG A 176 -5.91 13.94 0.43
C ARG A 176 -5.65 12.44 0.40
N VAL A 177 -6.47 11.70 1.14
CA VAL A 177 -6.34 10.24 1.30
C VAL A 177 -7.59 9.51 0.85
N SER A 178 -7.45 8.24 0.53
CA SER A 178 -8.60 7.40 0.17
C SER A 178 -9.56 7.18 1.34
N THR A 179 -10.83 7.05 1.04
CA THR A 179 -11.83 6.50 1.97
C THR A 179 -11.59 5.00 2.11
N ILE A 180 -11.68 4.45 3.32
CA ILE A 180 -11.55 3.01 3.59
C ILE A 180 -12.88 2.49 4.14
N VAL A 181 -13.48 1.54 3.43
CA VAL A 181 -14.77 0.95 3.77
C VAL A 181 -14.62 -0.55 4.01
N ASP A 182 -15.11 -1.04 5.13
CA ASP A 182 -15.24 -2.46 5.42
C ASP A 182 -16.43 -3.05 4.69
N ALA A 183 -16.17 -4.07 3.88
CA ALA A 183 -17.14 -4.83 3.11
C ALA A 183 -17.15 -6.32 3.47
N THR A 184 -16.74 -6.64 4.71
CA THR A 184 -16.85 -8.01 5.26
C THR A 184 -18.21 -8.31 5.89
N GLY A 185 -19.00 -7.27 6.17
CA GLY A 185 -20.31 -7.36 6.80
C GLY A 185 -21.49 -7.13 5.84
N PRO A 186 -22.73 -7.20 6.37
CA PRO A 186 -23.95 -7.00 5.57
C PRO A 186 -24.17 -5.55 5.13
N SER A 187 -23.50 -4.58 5.77
CA SER A 187 -23.58 -3.14 5.48
C SER A 187 -22.19 -2.51 5.51
N PRO A 188 -21.94 -1.42 4.76
CA PRO A 188 -20.65 -0.72 4.78
C PRO A 188 -20.36 -0.15 6.17
N VAL A 189 -19.09 -0.26 6.59
CA VAL A 189 -18.56 0.44 7.77
C VAL A 189 -17.36 1.29 7.33
N VAL A 190 -17.44 2.61 7.50
CA VAL A 190 -16.34 3.50 7.13
C VAL A 190 -15.27 3.49 8.22
N HIS A 191 -14.13 2.85 7.97
CA HIS A 191 -12.98 2.86 8.89
C HIS A 191 -12.19 4.16 8.85
N ARG A 192 -12.26 4.86 7.70
CA ARG A 192 -11.64 6.16 7.51
C ARG A 192 -12.35 6.91 6.39
N GLU A 193 -12.90 8.07 6.70
CA GLU A 193 -13.35 9.01 5.68
C GLU A 193 -12.16 9.69 4.99
N GLY A 194 -12.26 9.86 3.68
CA GLY A 194 -11.25 10.47 2.83
C GLY A 194 -11.91 11.27 1.71
N VAL A 195 -11.43 11.13 0.47
CA VAL A 195 -11.99 11.84 -0.69
C VAL A 195 -13.47 11.51 -0.95
N VAL A 196 -13.94 10.31 -0.60
CA VAL A 196 -15.35 9.91 -0.73
C VAL A 196 -16.04 10.06 0.64
N PRO A 197 -17.01 10.98 0.79
CA PRO A 197 -17.74 11.17 2.05
C PRO A 197 -18.47 9.90 2.49
N GLU A 198 -18.68 9.72 3.79
CA GLU A 198 -19.41 8.56 4.33
C GLU A 198 -20.85 8.48 3.79
N ASP A 199 -21.58 9.60 3.70
CA ASP A 199 -22.96 9.62 3.18
C ASP A 199 -23.04 9.11 1.73
N HIS A 200 -22.04 9.44 0.91
CA HIS A 200 -21.93 8.94 -0.45
C HIS A 200 -21.82 7.41 -0.47
N ILE A 201 -21.04 6.84 0.45
CA ILE A 201 -20.89 5.38 0.57
C ILE A 201 -22.24 4.75 0.88
N HIS A 202 -22.99 5.30 1.83
CA HIS A 202 -24.28 4.75 2.22
C HIS A 202 -25.33 4.84 1.11
N LEU A 203 -25.44 5.98 0.42
CA LEU A 203 -26.39 6.17 -0.69
C LEU A 203 -26.10 5.23 -1.87
N VAL A 204 -24.84 5.06 -2.26
CA VAL A 204 -24.47 4.13 -3.35
C VAL A 204 -24.65 2.68 -2.89
N ALA A 205 -24.30 2.37 -1.64
CA ALA A 205 -24.42 1.01 -1.10
C ALA A 205 -25.89 0.58 -0.93
N SER A 206 -26.83 1.50 -0.66
CA SER A 206 -28.27 1.17 -0.62
C SER A 206 -28.89 1.03 -2.02
N GLY A 207 -28.24 1.59 -3.05
CA GLY A 207 -28.76 1.63 -4.41
C GLY A 207 -29.72 2.80 -4.65
N GLU A 208 -29.72 3.79 -3.77
CA GLU A 208 -30.44 5.06 -3.95
C GLU A 208 -29.82 5.95 -5.03
N LEU A 209 -28.60 5.63 -5.46
CA LEU A 209 -27.90 6.22 -6.59
C LEU A 209 -27.70 5.18 -7.69
N GLU A 210 -28.01 5.55 -8.93
CA GLU A 210 -27.80 4.67 -10.07
C GLU A 210 -26.32 4.49 -10.40
N TRP A 211 -26.01 3.36 -11.04
CA TRP A 211 -24.68 2.96 -11.43
C TRP A 211 -23.99 4.01 -12.32
N GLY A 212 -22.82 4.50 -11.92
CA GLY A 212 -22.02 5.48 -12.66
C GLY A 212 -22.37 6.94 -12.38
N GLU A 213 -23.40 7.22 -11.58
CA GLU A 213 -23.69 8.58 -11.12
C GLU A 213 -22.90 8.91 -9.86
N ARG A 214 -22.26 10.09 -9.85
CA ARG A 214 -21.80 10.70 -8.60
C ARG A 214 -23.00 11.38 -7.95
N PRO A 215 -23.22 11.20 -6.64
CA PRO A 215 -24.30 11.91 -5.97
C PRO A 215 -24.15 13.42 -6.14
N ASP A 216 -25.26 14.06 -6.46
CA ASP A 216 -25.41 15.50 -6.39
C ASP A 216 -25.19 15.95 -4.93
N PRO A 217 -24.38 17.00 -4.66
CA PRO A 217 -24.19 17.53 -3.31
C PRO A 217 -25.49 17.87 -2.56
N SER A 218 -26.60 18.11 -3.26
CA SER A 218 -27.92 18.35 -2.67
C SER A 218 -28.61 17.10 -2.09
N MET A 219 -28.13 15.90 -2.43
CA MET A 219 -28.60 14.64 -1.83
C MET A 219 -27.95 14.34 -0.48
N LEU A 220 -26.98 15.16 -0.07
CA LEU A 220 -26.30 15.01 1.20
C LEU A 220 -27.07 15.72 2.29
N PRO A 221 -27.09 15.17 3.52
CA PRO A 221 -27.51 15.96 4.65
C PRO A 221 -26.64 17.22 4.70
N VAL A 222 -27.27 18.38 4.63
CA VAL A 222 -26.61 19.63 4.97
C VAL A 222 -26.35 19.59 6.46
N ASP A 223 -25.08 19.62 6.85
CA ASP A 223 -24.71 19.99 8.22
C ASP A 223 -25.27 21.40 8.46
N ASP A 224 -26.46 21.47 9.08
CA ASP A 224 -27.01 22.72 9.55
C ASP A 224 -26.20 23.11 10.79
N PRO A 225 -25.38 24.19 10.75
CA PRO A 225 -24.55 24.57 11.89
C PRO A 225 -25.40 25.10 13.07
N THR A 226 -26.73 25.10 12.94
CA THR A 226 -27.65 25.80 13.84
C THR A 226 -28.22 24.95 14.98
N GLU A 227 -27.93 23.65 15.08
CA GLU A 227 -28.32 22.82 16.23
C GLU A 227 -27.23 22.70 17.31
N ALA A 228 -26.52 23.79 17.57
CA ALA A 228 -25.65 23.94 18.73
C ALA A 228 -25.89 25.27 19.46
N SER A 229 -27.13 25.52 19.88
CA SER A 229 -27.46 26.12 21.19
C SER A 229 -28.95 26.48 21.22
N ASP A 230 -29.72 25.84 22.08
CA ASP A 230 -30.74 26.58 22.83
C ASP A 230 -31.17 25.79 24.07
N GLY A 231 -30.93 26.43 25.22
CA GLY A 231 -31.20 25.90 26.56
C GLY A 231 -30.66 26.85 27.61
N ALA A 232 -31.23 28.06 27.64
CA ALA A 232 -30.89 29.13 28.57
C ALA A 232 -31.36 28.86 30.03
N ASP A 233 -30.61 29.47 30.94
CA ASP A 233 -30.70 29.60 32.40
C ASP A 233 -32.06 29.50 33.13
N ALA A 234 -32.03 28.90 34.33
CA ALA A 234 -32.54 29.53 35.57
C ALA A 234 -32.16 28.77 36.87
N ASP A 235 -31.53 29.51 37.80
CA ASP A 235 -31.57 29.46 39.28
C ASP A 235 -31.09 28.22 40.11
N GLU A 236 -30.12 28.49 40.99
CA GLU A 236 -29.68 27.73 42.19
C GLU A 236 -30.60 28.06 43.42
N PRO A 237 -30.52 27.46 44.64
CA PRO A 237 -29.59 26.42 45.14
C PRO A 237 -30.17 25.33 46.10
N ALA A 238 -29.25 24.44 46.51
CA ALA A 238 -29.19 23.61 47.74
C ALA A 238 -30.02 22.30 47.82
N ASP A 239 -29.36 21.15 47.97
CA ASP A 239 -29.06 20.51 49.28
C ASP A 239 -28.39 19.13 49.04
N THR A 240 -27.46 18.71 49.92
CA THR A 240 -26.83 17.37 49.89
C THR A 240 -27.56 16.46 50.90
N PRO A 241 -27.69 15.15 50.67
CA PRO A 241 -26.69 14.26 51.28
C PRO A 241 -26.34 12.96 50.51
N ALA A 242 -25.19 12.44 50.93
CA ALA A 242 -24.54 11.14 50.75
C ALA A 242 -25.37 9.90 50.33
N GLY A 243 -24.70 9.02 49.58
CA GLY A 243 -25.03 7.60 49.44
C GLY A 243 -23.93 6.83 48.72
N ASP A 244 -23.14 6.08 49.50
CA ASP A 244 -22.16 5.09 49.04
C ASP A 244 -22.82 3.96 48.22
N GLY A 245 -22.11 3.46 47.20
CA GLY A 245 -22.56 2.33 46.38
C GLY A 245 -21.51 1.87 45.38
N GLU A 246 -20.72 0.90 45.82
CA GLU A 246 -19.63 0.20 45.12
C GLU A 246 -20.13 -0.78 44.03
N ALA A 247 -19.20 -1.20 43.14
CA ALA A 247 -19.24 -2.35 42.20
C ALA A 247 -19.92 -2.12 40.82
N ASP A 248 -19.42 -2.58 39.66
CA ASP A 248 -18.22 -3.34 39.25
C ASP A 248 -18.17 -3.40 37.70
N SER A 249 -16.99 -3.64 37.14
CA SER A 249 -16.67 -4.21 35.80
C SER A 249 -16.89 -3.33 34.53
N ALA A 250 -15.84 -2.88 33.83
CA ALA A 250 -14.95 -3.57 32.87
C ALA A 250 -15.40 -3.28 31.42
N ASP A 251 -14.59 -2.97 30.41
CA ASP A 251 -13.16 -2.75 30.21
C ASP A 251 -13.06 -2.08 28.81
N ALA A 252 -12.43 -0.92 28.69
CA ALA A 252 -12.15 -0.27 27.41
C ALA A 252 -10.93 0.63 27.57
N VAL A 253 -9.74 0.02 27.54
CA VAL A 253 -8.47 0.75 27.58
C VAL A 253 -8.14 1.32 26.20
N ALA A 254 -8.20 2.64 26.12
CA ALA A 254 -7.60 3.46 25.07
C ALA A 254 -6.08 3.52 25.27
N GLU A 255 -5.33 3.46 24.16
CA GLU A 255 -3.90 3.73 24.14
C GLU A 255 -3.64 5.24 24.21
N ALA A 256 -2.80 5.65 25.16
CA ALA A 256 -2.06 6.92 25.11
C ALA A 256 -0.70 6.72 25.82
N GLU A 257 0.36 7.23 25.17
CA GLU A 257 1.77 7.13 25.54
C GLU A 257 2.09 7.60 26.96
N LEU A 258 3.10 6.99 27.59
CA LEU A 258 3.97 7.64 28.58
C LEU A 258 5.33 6.92 28.66
N VAL A 259 6.36 7.54 28.09
CA VAL A 259 7.77 7.31 28.43
C VAL A 259 8.09 8.24 29.59
N GLN A 260 8.51 7.70 30.74
CA GLN A 260 9.21 8.46 31.77
C GLN A 260 10.45 7.73 32.28
N GLU A 261 11.44 8.57 32.51
CA GLU A 261 12.82 8.33 32.90
C GLU A 261 12.96 7.53 34.20
N VAL A 262 13.98 6.68 34.26
CA VAL A 262 14.49 6.12 35.52
C VAL A 262 15.93 6.59 35.70
N GLU A 263 16.11 7.59 36.57
CA GLU A 263 17.34 7.79 37.32
C GLU A 263 17.28 6.92 38.59
N GLY A 264 18.38 6.24 38.92
CA GLY A 264 18.55 5.68 40.28
C GLY A 264 19.33 4.38 40.41
N SER A 265 20.65 4.45 40.20
CA SER A 265 21.73 3.84 41.01
C SER A 265 21.57 2.41 41.56
N THR A 266 22.44 1.50 41.14
CA THR A 266 23.20 0.64 42.07
C THR A 266 24.58 0.37 41.50
N GLN A 267 25.58 0.56 42.36
CA GLN A 267 26.99 0.28 42.17
C GLN A 267 27.21 -1.23 42.05
N ASP A 268 28.11 -1.64 41.17
CA ASP A 268 29.20 -2.54 41.56
C ASP A 268 30.36 -2.40 40.56
N GLU A 269 31.52 -2.09 41.12
CA GLU A 269 32.84 -2.07 40.49
C GLU A 269 33.24 -3.49 40.09
N VAL A 270 33.88 -3.70 38.93
CA VAL A 270 35.12 -4.50 38.80
C VAL A 270 35.86 -4.15 37.48
N GLU A 271 37.02 -3.51 37.65
CA GLU A 271 38.31 -3.58 36.93
C GLU A 271 38.40 -3.65 35.39
N ASP A 272 39.07 -2.62 34.87
CA ASP A 272 40.26 -2.66 34.00
C ASP A 272 40.39 -3.82 33.01
N ARG A 273 40.35 -3.48 31.70
CA ARG A 273 41.50 -3.67 30.77
C ARG A 273 41.18 -3.24 29.33
N ASP A 274 41.83 -2.16 28.91
CA ASP A 274 42.30 -2.00 27.53
C ASP A 274 43.72 -2.61 27.46
N PRO A 275 44.10 -3.30 26.38
CA PRO A 275 44.71 -2.53 25.28
C PRO A 275 44.41 -3.07 23.86
N ALA A 276 44.08 -2.15 22.97
CA ALA A 276 44.78 -1.83 21.73
C ALA A 276 45.54 -2.95 20.94
N LEU A 277 45.16 -3.05 19.65
CA LEU A 277 45.95 -3.36 18.45
C LEU A 277 46.46 -4.80 18.25
N ASP A 278 46.02 -5.44 17.16
CA ASP A 278 46.99 -5.99 16.21
C ASP A 278 46.42 -6.07 14.77
N GLU A 279 47.20 -5.51 13.84
CA GLU A 279 47.07 -5.72 12.40
C GLU A 279 47.78 -7.02 12.03
N ALA A 280 47.16 -7.88 11.22
CA ALA A 280 47.92 -8.87 10.46
C ALA A 280 47.21 -9.20 9.15
N ALA A 281 47.81 -8.69 8.07
CA ALA A 281 47.64 -9.18 6.72
C ALA A 281 48.03 -10.66 6.61
N VAL A 282 47.29 -11.42 5.80
CA VAL A 282 47.82 -12.63 5.16
C VAL A 282 47.52 -12.56 3.67
N THR A 283 48.61 -12.58 2.92
CA THR A 283 48.75 -12.60 1.48
C THR A 283 48.78 -14.06 1.00
N VAL A 284 48.06 -14.33 -0.09
CA VAL A 284 48.32 -15.30 -1.19
C VAL A 284 48.75 -16.73 -0.86
N GLU A 285 48.00 -17.71 -1.37
CA GLU A 285 48.54 -18.75 -2.26
C GLU A 285 47.44 -19.41 -3.10
N SER A 286 47.63 -19.41 -4.42
CA SER A 286 46.94 -20.26 -5.40
C SER A 286 47.39 -21.72 -5.25
N PRO A 287 46.68 -22.68 -5.87
CA PRO A 287 47.32 -23.30 -7.02
C PRO A 287 46.38 -23.52 -8.22
N GLU A 288 47.01 -23.47 -9.39
CA GLU A 288 46.54 -23.81 -10.72
C GLU A 288 46.12 -25.29 -10.84
N THR A 289 45.17 -25.57 -11.74
CA THR A 289 45.21 -26.61 -12.80
C THR A 289 43.91 -26.45 -13.61
N ASP A 290 43.99 -25.92 -14.84
CA ASP A 290 44.10 -26.67 -16.10
C ASP A 290 43.02 -27.75 -16.29
N ASP A 291 41.93 -27.42 -16.99
CA ASP A 291 41.35 -28.33 -17.99
C ASP A 291 40.70 -27.52 -19.12
N VAL A 292 41.45 -27.44 -20.22
CA VAL A 292 41.02 -26.90 -21.50
C VAL A 292 40.12 -27.94 -22.17
N ARG A 293 38.82 -27.64 -22.32
CA ARG A 293 37.98 -28.31 -23.33
C ARG A 293 37.70 -27.37 -24.50
N ASN A 294 38.19 -27.85 -25.63
CA ASN A 294 38.16 -27.28 -26.97
C ASN A 294 36.71 -27.10 -27.49
N PRO A 295 36.39 -26.02 -28.22
CA PRO A 295 35.13 -25.84 -28.91
C PRO A 295 35.27 -26.30 -30.37
N ASP A 296 34.85 -27.52 -30.69
CA ASP A 296 34.65 -27.95 -32.08
C ASP A 296 33.79 -29.22 -32.07
N ASP A 297 32.47 -29.04 -32.21
CA ASP A 297 31.62 -30.09 -32.79
C ASP A 297 30.36 -29.43 -33.38
N ALA A 298 30.49 -29.01 -34.64
CA ALA A 298 29.38 -28.74 -35.53
C ALA A 298 29.42 -29.79 -36.64
N PRO A 299 28.30 -30.44 -36.98
CA PRO A 299 28.12 -31.01 -38.30
C PRO A 299 27.23 -30.09 -39.13
N ASP A 300 27.87 -29.49 -40.13
CA ASP A 300 27.27 -28.97 -41.36
C ASP A 300 26.96 -30.17 -42.27
N ASP A 301 25.69 -30.37 -42.64
CA ASP A 301 25.32 -31.16 -43.82
C ASP A 301 23.92 -30.77 -44.29
N ALA A 302 23.86 -29.89 -45.28
CA ALA A 302 22.79 -29.84 -46.29
C ALA A 302 23.34 -30.56 -47.54
N PRO A 303 22.49 -31.17 -48.39
CA PRO A 303 21.88 -30.33 -49.43
C PRO A 303 20.54 -30.82 -50.05
N ASP A 304 19.97 -29.89 -50.82
CA ASP A 304 19.21 -30.01 -52.08
C ASP A 304 17.74 -30.49 -52.16
N GLY A 305 16.95 -29.58 -52.78
CA GLY A 305 15.87 -29.86 -53.74
C GLY A 305 14.49 -30.17 -53.14
N ASP A 306 13.36 -29.80 -53.71
CA ASP A 306 13.00 -29.00 -54.89
C ASP A 306 11.47 -28.77 -54.77
N GLU A 307 10.97 -27.73 -55.45
CA GLU A 307 9.63 -27.57 -56.03
C GLU A 307 8.42 -28.36 -55.45
N ASP A 308 7.42 -27.64 -54.93
CA ASP A 308 6.09 -27.58 -55.57
C ASP A 308 5.12 -26.61 -54.87
N ARG A 309 4.75 -25.54 -55.59
CA ARG A 309 3.44 -24.88 -55.47
C ARG A 309 2.50 -25.64 -56.42
N PRO A 310 1.19 -25.79 -56.16
CA PRO A 310 0.31 -24.73 -56.67
C PRO A 310 -1.05 -24.52 -55.95
N SER A 311 -1.62 -23.35 -56.27
CA SER A 311 -3.05 -23.07 -56.53
C SER A 311 -4.02 -22.72 -55.39
N THR A 312 -4.33 -21.42 -55.34
CA THR A 312 -5.67 -20.86 -55.15
C THR A 312 -6.72 -21.50 -56.08
N PRO A 313 -8.00 -21.47 -55.71
CA PRO A 313 -8.96 -20.65 -56.46
C PRO A 313 -9.83 -19.80 -55.50
N ASP A 314 -9.95 -18.50 -55.69
CA ASP A 314 -10.96 -17.81 -56.51
C ASP A 314 -12.42 -18.10 -56.09
N GLY A 315 -13.15 -17.04 -55.71
CA GLY A 315 -14.54 -17.05 -55.21
C GLY A 315 -15.59 -17.32 -56.31
N PRO A 316 -16.79 -16.67 -56.35
CA PRO A 316 -17.41 -15.75 -55.39
C PRO A 316 -18.94 -15.99 -55.14
N ALA A 317 -19.53 -15.07 -54.36
CA ALA A 317 -20.92 -14.56 -54.39
C ALA A 317 -22.09 -15.46 -53.94
N THR A 318 -22.76 -15.07 -52.84
CA THR A 318 -24.08 -14.41 -52.81
C THR A 318 -24.29 -13.82 -51.41
#